data_AF-A0A2P2IF29-F1
#
_entry.id   AF-A0A2P2IF29-F1
#
_cell.length_a   1.000
_cell.length_b   1.000
_cell.length_c   1.000
_cell.angle_alpha   90.00
_cell.angle_beta   90.00
_cell.angle_gamma   90.00
#
_symmetry.space_group_name_H-M   'P 1'
#
loop_
_entity.id
_entity.type
_entity.pdbx_description
1 polymer ?
#
loop_
_entity_poly.entity_id
_entity_poly.type
_entity_poly.pdbx_seq_one_letter_code
_entity_poly.pdbx_strand_id
1 'polypeptide(L)'
;INMLRQEHPHYLPFKEVPVAPRLDLAEVIVPGYVRNDLYVTLLGAEVSRGSKMSDRNVEVTVRAYDNNNKQLMGVLSAGVGKENLQEYRTVTYHHENRPRWLETVKVAIPINQFKGAHLRFTFRHSPDFCHRSMNEVKEKNPRIIALAFVNLMQSNGTTL
;
A
#
# COMPACT_ATOMS: atom_id res chain seq x y z
N ILE A 1 30.37 1.18 2.59
CA ILE A 1 29.53 0.43 3.57
C ILE A 1 30.13 -0.95 3.89
N ASN A 2 30.49 -1.77 2.89
CA ASN A 2 31.15 -3.05 3.14
C ASN A 2 32.49 -2.90 3.89
N MET A 3 33.29 -1.87 3.54
CA MET A 3 34.50 -1.52 4.30
C MET A 3 34.19 -1.14 5.77
N LEU A 4 33.18 -0.29 6.00
CA LEU A 4 32.78 0.12 7.36
C LEU A 4 32.30 -1.05 8.24
N ARG A 5 31.64 -2.05 7.62
CA ARG A 5 31.24 -3.31 8.28
C ARG A 5 32.42 -4.20 8.65
N GLN A 6 33.46 -4.22 7.81
CA GLN A 6 34.68 -4.96 8.09
C GLN A 6 35.50 -4.31 9.20
N GLU A 7 35.60 -2.98 9.21
CA GLU A 7 36.42 -2.26 10.19
C GLU A 7 35.74 -2.11 11.55
N HIS A 8 34.42 -1.93 11.60
CA HIS A 8 33.70 -1.68 12.86
C HIS A 8 32.34 -2.39 12.94
N PRO A 9 32.32 -3.71 13.14
CA PRO A 9 31.09 -4.51 13.16
C PRO A 9 30.10 -4.12 14.27
N HIS A 10 30.55 -3.50 15.36
CA HIS A 10 29.71 -3.08 16.49
C HIS A 10 28.91 -1.80 16.24
N TYR A 11 29.26 -0.97 15.24
CA TYR A 11 28.49 0.24 14.91
C TYR A 11 27.26 -0.03 14.04
N LEU A 12 27.10 -1.25 13.54
CA LEU A 12 25.97 -1.66 12.70
C LEU A 12 25.23 -2.83 13.36
N PRO A 13 24.43 -2.58 14.41
CA PRO A 13 23.70 -3.63 15.13
C PRO A 13 22.68 -4.36 14.25
N PHE A 14 22.33 -3.81 13.10
CA PHE A 14 21.41 -4.40 12.13
C PHE A 14 22.17 -4.97 10.93
N LYS A 15 21.88 -6.23 10.59
CA LYS A 15 22.40 -6.93 9.39
C LYS A 15 22.04 -6.20 8.09
N GLU A 16 20.98 -5.39 8.13
CA GLU A 16 20.50 -4.53 7.05
C GLU A 16 20.34 -3.11 7.59
N VAL A 17 20.75 -2.11 6.79
CA VAL A 17 20.57 -0.71 7.18
C VAL A 17 19.07 -0.41 7.05
N PRO A 18 18.39 0.07 8.12
CA PRO A 18 17.00 0.45 8.02
C PRO A 18 16.87 1.60 7.03
N VAL A 19 16.25 1.35 5.88
CA VAL A 19 15.95 2.38 4.90
C VAL A 19 14.71 3.12 5.38
N ALA A 20 14.89 4.35 5.85
CA ALA A 20 13.76 5.23 6.12
C ALA A 20 13.07 5.53 4.78
N PRO A 21 11.76 5.26 4.65
CA PRO A 21 11.02 5.56 3.43
C PRO A 21 10.90 7.08 3.28
N ARG A 22 11.85 7.68 2.56
CA ARG A 22 11.78 9.09 2.17
C ARG A 22 10.85 9.18 0.96
N LEU A 23 9.57 9.44 1.20
CA LEU A 23 8.59 9.69 0.13
C LEU A 23 8.56 11.17 -0.30
N ASP A 24 9.22 12.03 0.48
CA ASP A 24 9.13 13.49 0.50
C ASP A 24 10.23 14.21 -0.30
N LEU A 25 11.33 13.52 -0.65
CA LEU A 25 12.35 14.11 -1.51
C LEU A 25 12.13 13.70 -2.97
N ALA A 26 11.93 14.69 -3.84
CA ALA A 26 11.85 14.46 -5.27
C ALA A 26 13.15 13.83 -5.79
N GLU A 27 13.06 12.67 -6.45
CA GLU A 27 14.20 12.14 -7.22
C GLU A 27 14.65 13.19 -8.25
N VAL A 28 15.96 13.25 -8.52
CA VAL A 28 16.58 14.23 -9.44
C VAL A 28 15.83 14.20 -10.78
N ILE A 29 15.26 15.35 -11.16
CA ILE A 29 14.55 15.49 -12.44
C ILE A 29 15.59 15.69 -13.53
N VAL A 30 15.76 14.67 -14.37
CA VAL A 30 16.65 14.74 -15.54
C VAL A 30 15.85 15.24 -16.75
N PRO A 31 16.35 16.22 -17.51
CA PRO A 31 15.72 16.64 -18.76
C PRO A 31 15.52 15.45 -19.71
N GLY A 32 14.31 15.26 -20.21
CA GLY A 32 13.94 14.13 -21.07
C GLY A 32 13.29 12.94 -20.35
N TYR A 33 13.26 12.93 -19.01
CA TYR A 33 12.55 11.89 -18.25
C TYR A 33 11.11 12.34 -17.95
N VAL A 34 10.12 11.63 -18.51
CA VAL A 34 8.70 11.89 -18.22
C VAL A 34 8.38 11.34 -16.83
N ARG A 35 8.15 12.24 -15.88
CA ARG A 35 7.82 11.91 -14.49
C ARG A 35 6.34 12.20 -14.23
N ASN A 36 5.60 11.17 -13.80
CA ASN A 36 4.24 11.30 -13.31
C ASN A 36 4.14 10.60 -11.95
N ASP A 37 4.60 11.29 -10.91
CA ASP A 37 4.59 10.77 -9.56
C ASP A 37 3.26 11.10 -8.89
N LEU A 38 2.43 10.08 -8.70
CA LEU A 38 1.21 10.20 -7.92
C LEU A 38 1.47 9.66 -6.50
N TYR A 39 1.12 10.44 -5.49
CA TYR A 39 1.21 9.99 -4.09
C TYR A 39 -0.19 9.82 -3.53
N VAL A 40 -0.46 8.64 -2.97
CA VAL A 40 -1.75 8.32 -2.36
C VAL A 40 -1.54 8.09 -0.88
N THR A 41 -2.28 8.81 -0.06
CA THR A 41 -2.24 8.67 1.40
C THR A 41 -3.53 8.03 1.89
N LEU A 42 -3.40 6.85 2.50
CA LEU A 42 -4.47 6.14 3.17
C LEU A 42 -4.63 6.73 4.58
N LEU A 43 -5.61 7.63 4.76
CA LEU A 43 -5.79 8.31 6.04
C LEU A 43 -6.34 7.38 7.13
N GLY A 44 -7.36 6.60 6.80
CA GLY A 44 -8.06 5.75 7.74
C GLY A 44 -9.37 5.22 7.18
N ALA A 45 -10.08 4.45 7.99
CA ALA A 45 -11.43 3.99 7.69
C ALA A 45 -12.31 4.07 8.93
N GLU A 46 -13.63 4.03 8.71
CA GLU A 46 -14.61 3.83 9.77
C GLU A 46 -15.47 2.63 9.40
N VAL A 47 -15.31 1.54 10.17
CA VAL A 47 -15.98 0.27 9.90
C VAL A 47 -17.01 0.01 10.99
N SER A 48 -18.27 -0.16 10.60
CA SER A 48 -19.34 -0.48 11.54
C SER A 48 -19.19 -1.91 12.07
N ARG A 49 -19.46 -2.11 13.37
CA ARG A 49 -19.43 -3.42 14.04
C ARG A 49 -20.47 -4.42 13.50
N GLY A 50 -21.50 -3.94 12.81
CA GLY A 50 -22.59 -4.78 12.30
C GLY A 50 -23.26 -5.57 13.43
N SER A 51 -23.44 -6.88 13.21
CA SER A 51 -24.09 -7.80 14.16
C SER A 51 -23.14 -8.58 15.08
N LYS A 52 -21.81 -8.45 14.95
CA LYS A 52 -20.86 -9.14 15.84
C LYS A 52 -20.51 -8.25 17.04
N MET A 53 -20.32 -8.87 18.21
CA MET A 53 -19.95 -8.17 19.45
C MET A 53 -18.51 -7.66 19.49
N SER A 54 -17.59 -8.26 18.71
CA SER A 54 -16.16 -7.92 18.75
C SER A 54 -15.70 -7.10 17.55
N ASP A 55 -14.82 -6.15 17.85
CA ASP A 55 -14.17 -5.29 16.87
C ASP A 55 -13.21 -6.12 16.02
N ARG A 56 -13.26 -5.93 14.70
CA ARG A 56 -12.46 -6.71 13.76
C ARG A 56 -11.34 -5.87 13.19
N ASN A 57 -10.20 -6.51 13.02
CA ASN A 57 -9.02 -5.86 12.49
C ASN A 57 -9.20 -5.63 10.98
N VAL A 58 -8.96 -4.41 10.52
CA VAL A 58 -9.19 -4.01 9.13
C VAL A 58 -7.87 -3.79 8.42
N GLU A 59 -7.74 -4.36 7.23
CA GLU A 59 -6.63 -4.14 6.30
C GLU A 59 -7.18 -3.61 4.97
N VAL A 60 -6.45 -2.68 4.35
CA VAL A 60 -6.70 -2.22 2.98
C VAL A 60 -5.59 -2.72 2.07
N THR A 61 -5.99 -3.38 0.98
CA THR A 61 -5.10 -3.70 -0.14
C THR A 61 -5.30 -2.71 -1.27
N VAL A 62 -4.23 -2.03 -1.67
CA VAL A 62 -4.18 -1.14 -2.85
C VAL A 62 -3.56 -1.87 -4.02
N ARG A 63 -4.21 -1.79 -5.19
CA ARG A 63 -3.71 -2.32 -6.46
C ARG A 63 -4.05 -1.35 -7.59
N ALA A 64 -3.20 -1.31 -8.61
CA ALA A 64 -3.45 -0.54 -9.83
C ALA A 64 -3.92 -1.46 -10.96
N TYR A 65 -4.84 -0.94 -11.77
CA TYR A 65 -5.44 -1.66 -12.89
C TYR A 65 -5.46 -0.79 -14.14
N ASP A 66 -5.31 -1.41 -15.31
CA ASP A 66 -5.46 -0.76 -16.60
C ASP A 66 -6.94 -0.66 -17.04
N ASN A 67 -7.15 -0.13 -18.25
CA ASN A 67 -8.48 0.00 -18.87
C ASN A 67 -9.18 -1.34 -19.17
N ASN A 68 -8.44 -2.44 -19.21
CA ASN A 68 -8.95 -3.79 -19.43
C ASN A 68 -9.13 -4.56 -18.11
N ASN A 69 -9.01 -3.90 -16.96
CA ASN A 69 -9.00 -4.51 -15.62
C ASN A 69 -7.87 -5.53 -15.40
N LYS A 70 -6.77 -5.42 -16.13
CA LYS A 70 -5.54 -6.18 -15.87
C LYS A 70 -4.72 -5.44 -14.83
N GLN A 71 -4.22 -6.17 -13.84
CA GLN A 71 -3.40 -5.60 -12.78
C GLN A 71 -2.06 -5.09 -13.34
N LEU A 72 -1.71 -3.86 -12.99
CA LEU A 72 -0.41 -3.27 -13.28
C LEU A 72 0.58 -3.70 -12.20
N MET A 73 1.69 -4.29 -12.62
CA MET A 73 2.69 -4.89 -11.73
C MET A 73 3.86 -3.93 -11.52
N GLY A 74 4.38 -3.83 -10.30
CA GLY A 74 5.59 -3.04 -10.02
C GLY A 74 5.40 -1.53 -10.21
N VAL A 75 4.18 -1.03 -10.03
CA VAL A 75 3.86 0.41 -10.14
C VAL A 75 3.66 1.10 -8.79
N LEU A 76 3.64 0.34 -7.69
CA LEU A 76 3.50 0.88 -6.34
C LEU A 76 4.87 0.89 -5.65
N SER A 77 5.16 1.91 -4.84
CA SER A 77 6.38 1.97 -4.04
C SER A 77 6.07 2.45 -2.63
N ALA A 78 6.54 1.69 -1.64
CA ALA A 78 6.40 1.98 -0.21
C ALA A 78 7.53 2.90 0.33
N GLY A 79 8.29 3.54 -0.55
CA GLY A 79 9.42 4.40 -0.23
C GLY A 79 10.71 4.02 -0.95
N VAL A 80 11.69 4.92 -0.88
CA VAL A 80 13.00 4.76 -1.52
C VAL A 80 13.71 3.51 -1.02
N GLY A 81 14.42 2.83 -1.92
CA GLY A 81 15.25 1.65 -1.60
C GLY A 81 14.48 0.35 -1.41
N LYS A 82 13.16 0.35 -1.57
CA LYS A 82 12.34 -0.87 -1.67
C LYS A 82 12.01 -1.16 -3.12
N GLU A 83 11.91 -2.44 -3.46
CA GLU A 83 11.41 -2.85 -4.77
C GLU A 83 9.97 -2.39 -4.97
N ASN A 84 9.62 -2.11 -6.23
CA ASN A 84 8.25 -1.77 -6.55
C ASN A 84 7.34 -2.98 -6.31
N LEU A 85 6.20 -2.70 -5.72
CA LEU A 85 5.21 -3.67 -5.31
C LEU A 85 4.11 -3.81 -6.37
N GLN A 86 3.56 -5.02 -6.47
CA GLN A 86 2.34 -5.32 -7.22
C GLN A 86 1.07 -4.92 -6.46
N GLU A 87 1.16 -4.92 -5.13
CA GLU A 87 0.08 -4.55 -4.22
C GLU A 87 0.69 -3.95 -2.95
N TYR A 88 -0.03 -3.00 -2.36
CA TYR A 88 0.32 -2.42 -1.07
C TYR A 88 -0.73 -2.84 -0.04
N ARG A 89 -0.32 -3.27 1.15
CA ARG A 89 -1.22 -3.63 2.24
C ARG A 89 -0.91 -2.78 3.46
N THR A 90 -1.95 -2.24 4.08
CA THR A 90 -1.79 -1.41 5.28
C THR A 90 -1.44 -2.23 6.50
N VAL A 91 -0.88 -1.57 7.50
CA VAL A 91 -0.81 -2.12 8.85
C VAL A 91 -2.21 -2.39 9.38
N THR A 92 -2.31 -3.44 10.20
CA THR A 92 -3.55 -3.85 10.84
C THR A 92 -3.49 -3.46 12.33
N TYR A 93 -4.50 -2.72 12.81
CA TYR A 93 -4.64 -2.38 14.22
C TYR A 93 -5.59 -3.35 14.94
N HIS A 94 -5.24 -3.73 16.17
CA HIS A 94 -5.96 -4.73 16.95
C HIS A 94 -7.23 -4.15 17.59
N HIS A 95 -8.39 -4.76 17.35
CA HIS A 95 -9.72 -4.33 17.81
C HIS A 95 -10.02 -2.85 17.54
N GLU A 96 -9.49 -2.31 16.46
CA GLU A 96 -9.69 -0.91 16.08
C GLU A 96 -10.62 -0.82 14.86
N ASN A 97 -11.82 -0.29 15.07
CA ASN A 97 -12.81 -0.09 14.01
C ASN A 97 -12.62 1.24 13.26
N ARG A 98 -11.82 2.15 13.81
CA ARG A 98 -11.47 3.44 13.21
C ARG A 98 -9.96 3.55 12.99
N PRO A 99 -9.35 2.63 12.23
CA PRO A 99 -7.90 2.64 12.02
C PRO A 99 -7.48 3.94 11.33
N ARG A 100 -6.37 4.51 11.80
CA ARG A 100 -5.72 5.69 11.22
C ARG A 100 -4.34 5.26 10.71
N TRP A 101 -4.26 4.88 9.44
CA TRP A 101 -3.02 4.37 8.87
C TRP A 101 -2.00 5.49 8.65
N LEU A 102 -2.45 6.61 8.05
CA LEU A 102 -1.56 7.71 7.63
C LEU A 102 -0.39 7.20 6.77
N GLU A 103 -0.67 6.17 5.97
CA GLU A 103 0.33 5.51 5.14
C GLU A 103 0.30 6.10 3.73
N THR A 104 1.47 6.50 3.22
CA THR A 104 1.61 7.06 1.87
C THR A 104 2.30 6.04 0.95
N VAL A 105 1.76 5.86 -0.24
CA VAL A 105 2.31 5.01 -1.30
C VAL A 105 2.54 5.85 -2.56
N LYS A 106 3.72 5.73 -3.17
CA LYS A 106 3.99 6.31 -4.49
C LYS A 106 3.44 5.37 -5.57
N VAL A 107 2.76 5.95 -6.55
CA VAL A 107 2.19 5.28 -7.71
C VAL A 107 2.87 5.83 -8.96
N ALA A 108 3.66 4.97 -9.61
CA ALA A 108 4.43 5.30 -10.79
C ALA A 108 3.88 4.51 -11.99
N ILE A 109 2.82 5.05 -12.61
CA ILE A 109 2.20 4.45 -13.79
C ILE A 109 2.72 5.17 -15.05
N PRO A 110 3.22 4.44 -16.06
CA PRO A 110 3.62 5.02 -17.33
C PRO A 110 2.49 5.85 -17.98
N ILE A 111 2.81 7.02 -18.53
CA ILE A 111 1.81 7.95 -19.07
C ILE A 111 0.94 7.34 -20.18
N ASN A 112 1.49 6.41 -20.97
CA ASN A 112 0.76 5.67 -22.00
C ASN A 112 -0.31 4.72 -21.44
N GLN A 113 -0.17 4.29 -20.18
CA GLN A 113 -1.13 3.43 -19.47
C GLN A 113 -2.01 4.21 -18.51
N PHE A 114 -1.71 5.49 -18.25
CA PHE A 114 -2.44 6.33 -17.29
C PHE A 114 -3.88 6.57 -17.72
N LYS A 115 -4.12 6.69 -19.04
CA LYS A 115 -5.47 6.84 -19.61
C LYS A 115 -6.29 5.58 -19.39
N GLY A 116 -7.33 5.70 -18.56
CA GLY A 116 -8.23 4.59 -18.21
C GLY A 116 -7.73 3.68 -17.10
N ALA A 117 -6.54 3.95 -16.54
CA ALA A 117 -6.08 3.27 -15.34
C ALA A 117 -6.84 3.76 -14.10
N HIS A 118 -6.93 2.89 -13.11
CA HIS A 118 -7.58 3.18 -11.84
C HIS A 118 -6.86 2.48 -10.68
N LEU A 119 -6.99 3.05 -9.49
CA LEU A 119 -6.56 2.42 -8.24
C LEU A 119 -7.76 1.78 -7.58
N ARG A 120 -7.54 0.57 -7.05
CA ARG A 120 -8.55 -0.21 -6.34
C ARG A 120 -8.12 -0.46 -4.91
N PHE A 121 -9.01 -0.13 -3.99
CA PHE A 121 -8.86 -0.30 -2.55
C PHE A 121 -9.80 -1.41 -2.11
N THR A 122 -9.24 -2.53 -1.64
CA THR A 122 -10.00 -3.68 -1.17
C THR A 122 -9.88 -3.78 0.34
N PHE A 123 -11.00 -3.66 1.04
CA PHE A 123 -11.06 -3.75 2.49
C PHE A 123 -11.30 -5.20 2.89
N ARG A 124 -10.52 -5.68 3.84
CA ARG A 124 -10.62 -7.04 4.37
C ARG A 124 -10.55 -7.04 5.88
N HIS A 125 -11.13 -8.08 6.48
CA HIS A 125 -10.76 -8.43 7.84
C HIS A 125 -9.42 -9.16 7.81
N SER A 126 -8.43 -8.63 8.52
CA SER A 126 -7.09 -9.21 8.54
C SER A 126 -7.12 -10.57 9.25
N PRO A 127 -6.58 -11.64 8.64
CA PRO A 127 -6.54 -12.97 9.23
C PRO A 127 -5.44 -13.10 10.30
N ASP A 128 -4.41 -12.24 10.25
CA ASP A 128 -3.16 -12.43 10.99
C ASP A 128 -3.28 -12.15 12.49
N PHE A 129 -4.32 -11.39 12.89
CA PHE A 129 -4.65 -11.16 14.29
C PHE A 129 -5.90 -11.92 14.75
N CYS A 130 -6.40 -12.90 13.98
CA CYS A 130 -7.35 -13.90 14.46
C CYS A 130 -6.64 -14.92 15.38
N HIS A 131 -5.88 -14.46 16.37
CA HIS A 131 -5.44 -15.31 17.46
C HIS A 131 -6.49 -15.20 18.58
N ARG A 132 -7.19 -16.32 18.85
CA ARG A 132 -8.19 -16.54 19.91
C ARG A 132 -9.67 -16.36 19.54
N SER A 133 -10.13 -16.98 18.47
CA SER A 133 -11.43 -17.66 18.55
C SER A 133 -11.24 -19.11 18.14
N MET A 134 -11.17 -20.00 19.14
CA MET A 134 -10.92 -21.44 18.96
C MET A 134 -12.05 -22.17 18.20
N ASN A 135 -13.09 -21.45 17.76
CA ASN A 135 -14.28 -22.02 17.14
C ASN A 135 -14.60 -21.50 15.72
N GLU A 136 -13.87 -20.51 15.19
CA GLU A 136 -14.05 -20.09 13.80
C GLU A 136 -12.99 -20.81 12.95
N VAL A 137 -13.41 -21.91 12.32
CA VAL A 137 -12.70 -22.66 11.27
C VAL A 137 -11.88 -21.69 10.43
N LYS A 138 -10.57 -21.95 10.29
CA LYS A 138 -9.63 -21.24 9.40
C LYS A 138 -10.32 -20.93 8.07
N GLU A 139 -10.92 -19.74 7.94
CA GLU A 139 -11.33 -19.25 6.64
C GLU A 139 -10.03 -18.96 5.89
N LYS A 140 -9.66 -19.91 5.03
CA LYS A 140 -8.40 -19.87 4.25
C LYS A 140 -8.28 -18.60 3.40
N ASN A 141 -9.36 -17.86 3.20
CA ASN A 141 -9.38 -16.61 2.46
C ASN A 141 -9.99 -15.50 3.31
N PRO A 142 -9.26 -14.38 3.55
CA PRO A 142 -9.84 -13.23 4.22
C PRO A 142 -11.00 -12.68 3.40
N ARG A 143 -12.20 -12.63 4.00
CA ARG A 143 -13.41 -12.11 3.35
C ARG A 143 -13.23 -10.63 3.02
N ILE A 144 -13.49 -10.27 1.76
CA ILE A 144 -13.58 -8.88 1.32
C ILE A 144 -14.88 -8.31 1.86
N ILE A 145 -14.78 -7.16 2.53
CA ILE A 145 -15.94 -6.48 3.13
C ILE A 145 -16.41 -5.28 2.32
N ALA A 146 -15.48 -4.61 1.63
CA ALA A 146 -15.80 -3.46 0.80
C ALA A 146 -14.74 -3.28 -0.29
N LEU A 147 -15.13 -2.54 -1.32
CA LEU A 147 -14.29 -2.17 -2.44
C LEU A 147 -14.55 -0.70 -2.77
N ALA A 148 -13.47 0.06 -2.93
CA ALA A 148 -13.50 1.41 -3.47
C ALA A 148 -12.51 1.51 -4.63
N PHE A 149 -12.73 2.45 -5.55
CA PHE A 149 -11.79 2.70 -6.62
C PHE A 149 -11.81 4.17 -7.04
N VAL A 150 -10.75 4.60 -7.70
CA VAL A 150 -10.63 5.95 -8.28
C VAL A 150 -9.94 5.88 -9.63
N ASN A 151 -10.54 6.52 -10.64
CA ASN A 151 -9.97 6.64 -11.98
C ASN A 151 -8.88 7.71 -11.97
N LEU A 152 -7.73 7.42 -12.55
CA LEU A 152 -6.59 8.36 -12.55
C LEU A 152 -6.78 9.53 -13.51
N MET A 153 -7.65 9.36 -14.51
CA MET A 153 -7.98 10.39 -15.47
C MET A 153 -9.49 10.36 -15.76
N GLN A 154 -10.09 11.54 -15.78
CA GLN A 154 -11.50 11.73 -16.12
C GLN A 154 -11.73 11.61 -17.63
N SER A 155 -13.00 11.49 -18.03
CA SER A 155 -13.39 11.37 -19.45
C SER A 155 -13.06 12.61 -20.28
N ASN A 156 -12.97 13.79 -19.65
CA ASN A 156 -12.54 15.05 -20.26
C ASN A 156 -11.02 15.16 -20.42
N GLY A 157 -10.24 14.17 -19.98
CA GLY A 157 -8.78 14.16 -20.05
C GLY A 157 -8.08 14.85 -18.87
N THR A 158 -8.81 15.40 -17.91
CA THR A 158 -8.23 15.95 -16.68
C THR A 158 -7.73 14.82 -15.78
N THR A 159 -6.49 14.91 -15.32
CA THR A 159 -5.93 13.99 -14.31
C THR A 159 -6.50 14.33 -12.93
N LEU A 160 -6.60 13.31 -12.07
CA LEU A 160 -7.05 13.51 -10.70
C LEU A 160 -6.10 14.41 -9.88
#